data_AF-A0A2V9ADS3-F1
#
_entry.id   AF-A0A2V9ADS3-F1
#
_cell.length_a   1.000
_cell.length_b   1.000
_cell.length_c   1.000
_cell.angle_alpha   90.00
_cell.angle_beta   90.00
_cell.angle_gamma   90.00
#
_symmetry.space_group_name_H-M   'P 1'
#
loop_
_entity.id
_entity.type
_entity.pdbx_description
1 polymer ?
#
loop_
_entity_poly.entity_id
_entity_poly.type
_entity_poly.pdbx_seq_one_letter_code
_entity_poly.pdbx_strand_id
1 'polypeptide(L)'
;MAAPDSETVKPKPEAAKPAGGVDATKYVGTPAVGTSKAAAAAGVATVGPEPSAANEGRRRLVWVSVTGFLGAWFIAFLRFFLPRTLFEPPTIFKIGYPSDYALGVDTKWQQKYRIWVDRTPDRIFVIYARCTHLGCTPDWKASENKFKCPCHGSGYDNEGVNFEGPAPRPMDRANVQLAPDGQIIVDTSRLYQWPKGQPSHFSDPGSYLPV
;
A
#
# COMPACT_ATOMS: atom_id res chain seq x y z
N MET A 1 3.64 -65.07 -43.89
CA MET A 1 4.60 -65.98 -43.25
C MET A 1 4.46 -65.78 -41.75
N ALA A 2 3.90 -66.79 -41.10
CA ALA A 2 3.45 -66.73 -39.72
C ALA A 2 4.65 -66.72 -38.75
N ALA A 3 4.58 -65.86 -37.74
CA ALA A 3 5.35 -66.01 -36.51
C ALA A 3 4.73 -67.13 -35.66
N PRO A 4 5.57 -67.81 -34.85
CA PRO A 4 5.15 -68.10 -33.49
C PRO A 4 6.22 -67.76 -32.45
N ASP A 5 5.74 -67.25 -31.32
CA ASP A 5 6.49 -66.93 -30.11
C ASP A 5 7.11 -68.18 -29.45
N SER A 6 8.28 -68.04 -28.83
CA SER A 6 8.81 -69.03 -27.89
C SER A 6 9.52 -68.38 -26.70
N GLU A 7 8.80 -68.42 -25.59
CA GLU A 7 9.19 -68.96 -24.28
C GLU A 7 10.55 -68.62 -23.64
N THR A 8 10.42 -68.06 -22.44
CA THR A 8 11.42 -67.83 -21.39
C THR A 8 12.19 -69.09 -20.96
N VAL A 9 13.51 -68.97 -20.80
CA VAL A 9 14.33 -69.84 -19.93
C VAL A 9 15.32 -68.99 -19.13
N LYS A 10 15.19 -68.99 -17.80
CA LYS A 10 16.22 -68.51 -16.86
C LYS A 10 17.05 -69.70 -16.39
N PRO A 11 18.40 -69.63 -16.41
CA PRO A 11 19.23 -70.50 -15.57
C PRO A 11 19.63 -69.81 -14.25
N LYS A 12 19.49 -70.55 -13.14
CA LYS A 12 20.01 -70.25 -11.79
C LYS A 12 21.56 -70.47 -11.76
N PRO A 13 22.26 -69.95 -10.73
CA PRO A 13 23.69 -69.63 -10.79
C PRO A 13 24.59 -70.83 -10.51
N GLU A 14 25.79 -70.78 -11.07
CA GLU A 14 26.89 -71.68 -10.72
C GLU A 14 27.87 -70.95 -9.79
N ALA A 15 28.22 -71.61 -8.68
CA ALA A 15 29.09 -71.06 -7.65
C ALA A 15 30.55 -71.47 -7.84
N ALA A 16 31.39 -70.45 -8.02
CA ALA A 16 32.76 -70.24 -7.53
C ALA A 16 33.92 -71.21 -7.89
N LYS A 17 35.03 -70.61 -8.35
CA LYS A 17 36.32 -70.68 -7.64
C LYS A 17 37.28 -69.52 -8.00
N PRO A 18 38.20 -69.12 -7.09
CA PRO A 18 38.96 -67.88 -7.13
C PRO A 18 40.38 -68.05 -7.70
N ALA A 19 40.88 -67.01 -8.35
CA ALA A 19 42.31 -66.66 -8.47
C ALA A 19 42.38 -65.30 -9.20
N GLY A 20 43.12 -64.27 -8.81
CA GLY A 20 44.14 -64.13 -7.77
C GLY A 20 44.25 -62.64 -7.39
N GLY A 21 44.99 -62.39 -6.31
CA GLY A 21 45.00 -61.11 -5.61
C GLY A 21 45.48 -59.91 -6.41
N VAL A 22 44.83 -58.78 -6.14
CA VAL A 22 45.39 -57.43 -6.26
C VAL A 22 45.07 -56.69 -4.96
N ASP A 23 46.11 -56.11 -4.36
CA ASP A 23 46.16 -55.57 -3.01
C ASP A 23 45.00 -54.63 -2.64
N ALA A 24 44.19 -55.03 -1.66
CA ALA A 24 43.03 -54.29 -1.15
C ALA A 24 43.38 -53.06 -0.27
N THR A 25 44.64 -52.65 -0.22
CA THR A 25 45.12 -51.54 0.64
C THR A 25 45.45 -50.26 -0.12
N LYS A 26 45.27 -50.20 -1.44
CA LYS A 26 45.34 -48.92 -2.16
C LYS A 26 43.97 -48.28 -2.24
N TYR A 27 43.64 -47.49 -1.22
CA TYR A 27 42.51 -46.55 -1.29
C TYR A 27 42.77 -45.56 -2.44
N VAL A 28 42.13 -45.78 -3.59
CA VAL A 28 42.07 -44.78 -4.66
C VAL A 28 40.92 -43.85 -4.32
N GLY A 29 41.13 -42.97 -3.33
CA GLY A 29 40.17 -41.92 -3.02
C GLY A 29 39.95 -41.05 -4.24
N THR A 30 38.69 -40.62 -4.45
CA THR A 30 38.41 -39.51 -5.36
C THR A 30 39.29 -38.33 -4.90
N PRO A 31 40.12 -37.72 -5.78
CA PRO A 31 40.97 -36.62 -5.35
C PRO A 31 40.08 -35.56 -4.72
N ALA A 32 40.43 -35.09 -3.52
CA ALA A 32 39.73 -33.97 -2.90
C ALA A 32 39.76 -32.83 -3.92
N VAL A 33 38.63 -32.32 -4.40
CA VAL A 33 38.62 -31.24 -5.39
C VAL A 33 38.24 -29.96 -4.65
N GLY A 34 39.20 -29.08 -4.44
CA GLY A 34 38.98 -27.80 -3.77
C GLY A 34 39.23 -26.63 -4.72
N THR A 35 38.33 -25.66 -4.76
CA THR A 35 38.49 -24.41 -5.54
C THR A 35 39.14 -23.28 -4.73
N SER A 36 39.57 -23.56 -3.50
CA SER A 36 40.15 -22.57 -2.59
C SER A 36 41.64 -22.37 -2.84
N LYS A 37 42.15 -21.19 -2.47
CA LYS A 37 43.59 -20.88 -2.49
C LYS A 37 44.42 -21.85 -1.63
N ALA A 38 43.80 -22.42 -0.60
CA ALA A 38 44.38 -23.46 0.25
C ALA A 38 44.50 -24.82 -0.48
N ALA A 39 43.54 -25.17 -1.35
CA ALA A 39 43.63 -26.38 -2.17
C ALA A 39 44.72 -26.26 -3.25
N ALA A 40 44.90 -25.07 -3.84
CA ALA A 40 45.99 -24.80 -4.78
C ALA A 40 47.38 -24.91 -4.11
N ALA A 41 47.51 -24.46 -2.86
CA ALA A 41 48.75 -24.60 -2.08
C ALA A 41 49.04 -26.05 -1.67
N ALA A 42 48.02 -26.90 -1.57
CA ALA A 42 48.13 -28.31 -1.20
C ALA A 42 48.39 -29.26 -2.39
N GLY A 43 48.68 -28.73 -3.60
CA GLY A 43 48.98 -29.54 -4.79
C GLY A 43 47.79 -30.31 -5.35
N VAL A 44 46.57 -29.93 -4.95
CA VAL A 44 45.33 -30.59 -5.35
C VAL A 44 44.91 -30.10 -6.74
N ALA A 45 44.68 -31.04 -7.66
CA ALA A 45 44.21 -30.73 -9.02
C ALA A 45 42.88 -29.98 -8.97
N THR A 46 42.86 -28.75 -9.47
CA THR A 46 41.64 -27.96 -9.57
C THR A 46 40.84 -28.42 -10.78
N VAL A 47 39.78 -29.21 -10.58
CA VAL A 47 38.80 -29.50 -11.64
C VAL A 47 37.83 -28.32 -11.74
N GLY A 48 38.37 -27.16 -12.09
CA GLY A 48 37.59 -25.97 -12.43
C GLY A 48 37.34 -25.91 -13.93
N PRO A 49 36.27 -25.24 -14.40
CA PRO A 49 36.07 -25.05 -15.83
C PRO A 49 37.26 -24.28 -16.42
N GLU A 50 37.79 -24.79 -17.54
CA GLU A 50 38.93 -24.23 -18.27
C GLU A 50 38.80 -22.70 -18.43
N PRO A 51 39.88 -21.93 -18.23
CA PRO A 51 39.86 -20.48 -18.41
C PRO A 51 39.70 -20.16 -19.90
N SER A 52 38.45 -20.04 -20.34
CA SER A 52 38.08 -19.59 -21.68
C SER A 52 37.45 -18.20 -21.62
N ALA A 53 37.60 -17.41 -22.70
CA ALA A 53 36.95 -16.12 -22.82
C ALA A 53 35.42 -16.19 -22.60
N ALA A 54 34.80 -17.30 -23.01
CA ALA A 54 33.38 -17.57 -22.77
C ALA A 54 33.05 -17.74 -21.28
N ASN A 55 33.87 -18.49 -20.52
CA ASN A 55 33.68 -18.68 -19.08
C ASN A 55 33.94 -17.38 -18.30
N GLU A 56 34.91 -16.57 -18.74
CA GLU A 56 35.16 -15.25 -18.16
C GLU A 56 33.97 -14.29 -18.40
N GLY A 57 33.44 -14.26 -19.63
CA GLY A 57 32.24 -13.49 -19.97
C GLY A 57 31.01 -13.89 -19.14
N ARG A 58 30.79 -15.20 -18.94
CA ARG A 58 29.70 -15.72 -18.09
C ARG A 58 29.86 -15.32 -16.62
N ARG A 59 31.08 -15.41 -16.07
CA ARG A 59 31.36 -14.99 -14.68
C ARG A 59 31.13 -13.49 -14.50
N ARG A 60 31.56 -12.67 -15.45
CA ARG A 60 31.31 -11.23 -15.44
C ARG A 60 29.81 -10.94 -15.48
N LEU A 61 29.06 -11.61 -16.35
CA LEU A 61 27.60 -11.48 -16.41
C LEU A 61 26.93 -11.82 -15.07
N VAL A 62 27.27 -12.96 -14.48
CA VAL A 62 26.71 -13.40 -13.19
C VAL A 62 27.01 -12.39 -12.08
N TRP A 63 28.25 -11.93 -11.97
CA TRP A 63 28.63 -10.97 -10.94
C TRP A 63 27.98 -9.60 -11.13
N VAL A 64 27.82 -9.13 -12.38
CA VAL A 64 27.07 -7.90 -12.68
C VAL A 64 25.61 -8.05 -12.29
N SER A 65 24.97 -9.18 -12.61
CA SER A 65 23.57 -9.44 -12.21
C SER A 65 23.39 -9.50 -10.70
N VAL A 66 24.28 -10.20 -9.98
CA VAL A 66 24.21 -10.33 -8.51
C VAL A 66 24.44 -8.99 -7.83
N THR A 67 25.47 -8.25 -8.23
CA THR A 67 25.76 -6.93 -7.65
C THR A 67 24.67 -5.91 -7.98
N GLY A 68 24.12 -5.94 -9.19
CA GLY A 68 22.97 -5.12 -9.58
C GLY A 68 21.73 -5.43 -8.75
N PHE A 69 21.42 -6.71 -8.55
CA PHE A 69 20.30 -7.14 -7.70
C PHE A 69 20.50 -6.69 -6.25
N LEU A 70 21.63 -7.04 -5.63
CA LEU A 70 21.90 -6.68 -4.23
C LEU A 70 21.96 -5.17 -4.02
N GLY A 71 22.52 -4.41 -4.97
CA GLY A 71 22.54 -2.95 -4.96
C GLY A 71 21.14 -2.36 -5.02
N ALA A 72 20.27 -2.85 -5.91
CA ALA A 72 18.89 -2.39 -6.00
C ALA A 72 18.10 -2.64 -4.70
N TRP A 73 18.26 -3.82 -4.10
CA TRP A 73 17.63 -4.15 -2.82
C TRP A 73 18.16 -3.29 -1.67
N PHE A 74 19.47 -3.01 -1.65
CA PHE A 74 20.07 -2.14 -0.65
C PHE A 74 19.57 -0.69 -0.79
N ILE A 75 19.45 -0.17 -2.01
CA ILE A 75 18.85 1.16 -2.26
C ILE A 75 17.38 1.20 -1.82
N ALA A 76 16.60 0.15 -2.11
CA ALA A 76 15.21 0.06 -1.66
C ALA A 76 15.09 0.01 -0.12
N PHE A 77 16.00 -0.70 0.54
CA PHE A 77 16.13 -0.72 2.00
C PHE A 77 16.49 0.66 2.55
N LEU A 78 17.44 1.38 1.96
CA LEU A 78 17.76 2.75 2.37
C LEU A 78 16.59 3.71 2.14
N ARG A 79 15.83 3.52 1.05
CA ARG A 79 14.61 4.31 0.77
C ARG A 79 13.54 4.12 1.85
N PHE A 80 13.48 2.99 2.54
CA PHE A 80 12.55 2.78 3.66
C PHE A 80 12.82 3.76 4.83
N PHE A 81 14.08 4.13 5.06
CA PHE A 81 14.47 5.09 6.12
C PHE A 81 14.24 6.55 5.73
N LEU A 82 13.95 6.83 4.47
CA LEU A 82 13.55 8.16 4.04
C LEU A 82 12.04 8.30 4.23
N PRO A 83 11.57 9.18 5.14
CA PRO A 83 10.15 9.36 5.35
C PRO A 83 9.52 9.83 4.05
N ARG A 84 8.51 9.11 3.57
CA ARG A 84 7.67 9.62 2.50
C ARG A 84 6.88 10.77 3.09
N THR A 85 7.07 11.98 2.55
CA THR A 85 6.26 13.13 2.90
C THR A 85 4.84 12.86 2.44
N LEU A 86 4.00 12.36 3.35
CA LEU A 86 2.56 12.32 3.15
C LEU A 86 2.12 13.79 3.15
N PHE A 87 1.74 14.32 1.99
CA PHE A 87 1.21 15.68 1.91
C PHE A 87 -0.17 15.68 2.56
N GLU A 88 -0.21 16.00 3.86
CA GLU A 88 -1.45 16.33 4.51
C GLU A 88 -1.95 17.66 3.93
N PRO A 89 -3.21 17.73 3.47
CA PRO A 89 -3.76 18.98 2.98
C PRO A 89 -3.63 20.06 4.06
N PRO A 90 -3.33 21.32 3.69
CA PRO A 90 -3.30 22.40 4.67
C PRO A 90 -4.66 22.48 5.37
N THR A 91 -4.65 22.80 6.67
CA THR A 91 -5.90 22.96 7.45
C THR A 91 -6.67 24.22 7.05
N ILE A 92 -5.95 25.23 6.52
CA ILE A 92 -6.50 26.48 6.01
C ILE A 92 -6.32 26.52 4.49
N PHE A 93 -7.41 26.67 3.76
CA PHE A 93 -7.38 26.68 2.29
C PHE A 93 -8.51 27.52 1.72
N LYS A 94 -8.33 27.93 0.46
CA LYS A 94 -9.35 28.66 -0.30
C LYS A 94 -10.19 27.69 -1.13
N ILE A 95 -11.49 27.95 -1.19
CA ILE A 95 -12.44 27.13 -1.95
C ILE A 95 -13.10 27.88 -3.12
N GLY A 96 -12.59 29.06 -3.49
CA GLY A 96 -13.16 29.88 -4.57
C GLY A 96 -14.18 30.89 -4.07
N TYR A 97 -15.06 31.38 -4.93
CA TYR A 97 -15.99 32.47 -4.63
C TYR A 97 -17.34 31.95 -4.13
N PRO A 98 -18.08 32.72 -3.30
CA PRO A 98 -19.46 32.39 -2.94
C PRO A 98 -20.38 32.14 -4.15
N SER A 99 -20.14 32.84 -5.27
CA SER A 99 -20.89 32.69 -6.51
C SER A 99 -20.70 31.35 -7.21
N ASP A 100 -19.61 30.64 -6.93
CA ASP A 100 -19.27 29.37 -7.59
C ASP A 100 -20.15 28.21 -7.10
N TYR A 101 -20.87 28.40 -5.99
CA TYR A 101 -21.71 27.40 -5.35
C TYR A 101 -23.18 27.62 -5.71
N ALA A 102 -23.85 26.61 -6.26
CA ALA A 102 -25.30 26.62 -6.43
C ALA A 102 -26.01 26.43 -5.08
N LEU A 103 -27.32 26.70 -5.02
CA LEU A 103 -28.12 26.40 -3.83
C LEU A 103 -28.09 24.89 -3.53
N GLY A 104 -27.84 24.56 -2.26
CA GLY A 104 -27.69 23.19 -1.76
C GLY A 104 -26.24 22.77 -1.54
N VAL A 105 -26.06 21.46 -1.37
CA VAL A 105 -24.79 20.85 -0.97
C VAL A 105 -23.90 20.53 -2.18
N ASP A 106 -22.69 21.09 -2.17
CA ASP A 106 -21.61 20.78 -3.10
C ASP A 106 -20.64 19.74 -2.52
N THR A 107 -20.26 18.77 -3.37
CA THR A 107 -19.41 17.62 -3.01
C THR A 107 -18.00 17.66 -3.58
N LYS A 108 -17.63 18.72 -4.33
CA LYS A 108 -16.36 18.88 -5.04
C LYS A 108 -15.13 18.71 -4.15
N TRP A 109 -15.22 19.15 -2.90
CA TRP A 109 -14.10 19.17 -1.96
C TRP A 109 -14.02 17.94 -1.05
N GLN A 110 -14.93 16.98 -1.18
CA GLN A 110 -15.01 15.80 -0.32
C GLN A 110 -13.71 14.97 -0.34
N GLN A 111 -13.13 14.72 -1.53
CA GLN A 111 -11.93 13.89 -1.65
C GLN A 111 -10.64 14.62 -1.24
N LYS A 112 -10.58 15.94 -1.45
CA LYS A 112 -9.36 16.72 -1.23
C LYS A 112 -9.21 17.22 0.20
N TYR A 113 -10.30 17.73 0.77
CA TYR A 113 -10.29 18.37 2.09
C TYR A 113 -11.27 17.77 3.08
N ARG A 114 -12.06 16.77 2.64
CA ARG A 114 -13.05 16.12 3.49
C ARG A 114 -14.07 17.10 4.06
N ILE A 115 -14.64 17.92 3.19
CA ILE A 115 -15.69 18.88 3.52
C ILE A 115 -16.83 18.84 2.51
N TRP A 116 -17.99 19.33 2.93
CA TRP A 116 -19.10 19.74 2.08
C TRP A 116 -19.37 21.22 2.24
N VAL A 117 -19.75 21.87 1.16
CA VAL A 117 -20.16 23.29 1.18
C VAL A 117 -21.65 23.30 0.95
N ASP A 118 -22.43 23.82 1.91
CA ASP A 118 -23.87 24.01 1.72
C ASP A 118 -24.16 25.50 1.56
N ARG A 119 -24.88 25.86 0.51
CA ARG A 119 -25.35 27.21 0.24
C ARG A 119 -26.87 27.24 0.36
N THR A 120 -27.36 27.89 1.40
CA THR A 120 -28.77 28.26 1.53
C THR A 120 -28.99 29.67 0.97
N PRO A 121 -30.25 30.12 0.82
CA PRO A 121 -30.54 31.49 0.35
C PRO A 121 -29.98 32.59 1.24
N ASP A 122 -29.81 32.32 2.54
CA ASP A 122 -29.40 33.27 3.58
C ASP A 122 -27.94 33.14 4.01
N ARG A 123 -27.31 31.97 3.80
CA ARG A 123 -25.97 31.68 4.31
C ARG A 123 -25.23 30.62 3.50
N ILE A 124 -23.91 30.61 3.62
CA ILE A 124 -23.02 29.54 3.18
C ILE A 124 -22.28 29.01 4.40
N PHE A 125 -22.23 27.70 4.57
CA PHE A 125 -21.45 27.07 5.63
C PHE A 125 -20.75 25.82 5.12
N VAL A 126 -19.73 25.40 5.86
CA VAL A 126 -18.92 24.25 5.50
C VAL A 126 -19.06 23.18 6.57
N ILE A 127 -19.53 22.01 6.16
CA ILE A 127 -19.66 20.83 7.02
C ILE A 127 -18.38 20.02 6.89
N TYR A 128 -17.77 19.66 8.02
CA TYR A 128 -16.66 18.73 8.04
C TYR A 128 -17.17 17.30 7.83
N ALA A 129 -16.67 16.62 6.79
CA ALA A 129 -17.21 15.36 6.30
C ALA A 129 -16.79 14.15 7.15
N ARG A 130 -17.17 14.21 8.43
CA ARG A 130 -16.82 13.25 9.48
C ARG A 130 -18.05 12.91 10.31
N CYS A 131 -18.47 11.65 10.20
CA CYS A 131 -19.52 11.07 11.03
C CYS A 131 -19.12 11.11 12.50
N THR A 132 -20.02 11.57 13.36
CA THR A 132 -19.79 11.75 14.79
C THR A 132 -19.90 10.46 15.61
N HIS A 133 -20.28 9.35 14.96
CA HIS A 133 -20.23 8.02 15.55
C HIS A 133 -18.78 7.55 15.74
N LEU A 134 -18.08 7.22 14.64
CA LEU A 134 -16.71 6.68 14.65
C LEU A 134 -15.80 7.32 13.58
N GLY A 135 -16.20 8.43 12.98
CA GLY A 135 -15.34 9.18 12.07
C GLY A 135 -15.24 8.67 10.64
N CYS A 136 -16.19 7.87 10.16
CA CYS A 136 -16.35 7.60 8.72
C CYS A 136 -16.75 8.88 7.95
N THR A 137 -16.66 8.88 6.62
CA THR A 137 -17.18 9.97 5.77
C THR A 137 -18.58 9.59 5.29
N PRO A 138 -19.66 10.27 5.73
CA PRO A 138 -20.99 10.07 5.14
C PRO A 138 -21.03 10.37 3.65
N ASP A 139 -22.01 9.84 2.92
CA ASP A 139 -22.26 10.18 1.52
C ASP A 139 -23.47 11.11 1.41
N TRP A 140 -23.37 12.16 0.60
CA TRP A 140 -24.52 13.00 0.25
C TRP A 140 -25.44 12.26 -0.74
N LYS A 141 -26.73 12.17 -0.39
CA LYS A 141 -27.79 11.61 -1.25
C LYS A 141 -28.70 12.73 -1.70
N ALA A 142 -28.40 13.31 -2.86
CA ALA A 142 -29.14 14.45 -3.42
C ALA A 142 -30.64 14.16 -3.63
N SER A 143 -31.01 12.91 -3.94
CA SER A 143 -32.41 12.49 -4.09
C SER A 143 -33.22 12.58 -2.79
N GLU A 144 -32.56 12.48 -1.64
CA GLU A 144 -33.19 12.47 -0.32
C GLU A 144 -32.89 13.75 0.48
N ASN A 145 -32.02 14.64 -0.04
CA ASN A 145 -31.46 15.79 0.68
C ASN A 145 -30.87 15.44 2.05
N LYS A 146 -30.15 14.31 2.10
CA LYS A 146 -29.63 13.73 3.35
C LYS A 146 -28.21 13.20 3.18
N PHE A 147 -27.42 13.24 4.25
CA PHE A 147 -26.19 12.47 4.35
C PHE A 147 -26.46 11.11 4.98
N LYS A 148 -25.89 10.06 4.39
CA LYS A 148 -26.02 8.68 4.89
C LYS A 148 -24.64 8.10 5.11
N CYS A 149 -24.36 7.65 6.34
CA CYS A 149 -23.08 7.03 6.68
C CYS A 149 -23.10 5.53 6.37
N PRO A 150 -22.25 5.03 5.44
CA PRO A 150 -22.26 3.63 5.03
C PRO A 150 -21.76 2.66 6.11
N CYS A 151 -21.11 3.16 7.16
CA CYS A 151 -20.51 2.31 8.18
C CYS A 151 -21.54 1.68 9.13
N HIS A 152 -22.49 2.47 9.65
CA HIS A 152 -23.47 2.02 10.65
C HIS A 152 -24.85 2.65 10.47
N GLY A 153 -25.11 3.26 9.31
CA GLY A 153 -26.43 3.81 8.98
C GLY A 153 -26.80 5.11 9.71
N SER A 154 -25.84 5.89 10.22
CA SER A 154 -26.13 7.25 10.71
C SER A 154 -26.64 8.14 9.59
N GLY A 155 -27.74 8.84 9.81
CA GLY A 155 -28.31 9.79 8.86
C GLY A 155 -28.30 11.21 9.41
N TYR A 156 -27.99 12.16 8.53
CA TYR A 156 -27.97 13.60 8.81
C TYR A 156 -28.77 14.35 7.75
N ASP A 157 -29.43 15.44 8.14
CA ASP A 157 -30.08 16.34 7.20
C ASP A 157 -29.06 17.21 6.44
N ASN A 158 -29.53 18.08 5.55
CA ASN A 158 -28.66 18.96 4.78
C ASN A 158 -27.85 19.93 5.66
N GLU A 159 -28.35 20.30 6.85
CA GLU A 159 -27.62 21.15 7.81
C GLU A 159 -26.56 20.38 8.63
N GLY A 160 -26.50 19.05 8.48
CA GLY A 160 -25.61 18.16 9.20
C GLY A 160 -26.13 17.71 10.57
N VAL A 161 -27.41 17.96 10.88
CA VAL A 161 -28.07 17.52 12.12
C VAL A 161 -28.44 16.04 12.01
N ASN A 162 -28.04 15.27 13.02
CA ASN A 162 -28.32 13.84 13.07
C ASN A 162 -29.81 13.59 13.35
N PHE A 163 -30.44 12.72 12.57
CA PHE A 163 -31.85 12.35 12.76
C PHE A 163 -32.07 10.84 12.92
N GLU A 164 -31.11 10.00 12.51
CA GLU A 164 -31.19 8.55 12.64
C GLU A 164 -29.82 7.89 12.86
N GLY A 165 -29.86 6.64 13.30
CA GLY A 165 -28.69 5.79 13.52
C GLY A 165 -27.92 6.13 14.82
N PRO A 166 -26.71 5.58 15.00
CA PRO A 166 -25.99 5.63 16.26
C PRO A 166 -25.24 6.96 16.52
N ALA A 167 -25.32 7.93 15.61
CA ALA A 167 -24.60 9.20 15.76
C ALA A 167 -25.20 10.01 16.92
N PRO A 168 -24.41 10.37 17.96
CA PRO A 168 -24.95 11.00 19.16
C PRO A 168 -25.22 12.50 19.01
N ARG A 169 -24.70 13.13 17.93
CA ARG A 169 -24.74 14.58 17.71
C ARG A 169 -24.57 14.99 16.24
N PRO A 170 -24.89 16.25 15.87
CA PRO A 170 -24.67 16.80 14.53
C PRO A 170 -23.20 16.80 14.10
N MET A 171 -22.95 16.79 12.79
CA MET A 171 -21.61 16.92 12.18
C MET A 171 -21.02 18.30 12.45
N ASP A 172 -19.69 18.38 12.56
CA ASP A 172 -19.00 19.63 12.88
C ASP A 172 -19.01 20.60 11.70
N ARG A 173 -19.11 21.91 11.98
CA ARG A 173 -18.93 22.97 10.96
C ARG A 173 -17.50 23.50 11.01
N ALA A 174 -16.88 23.74 9.87
CA ALA A 174 -15.57 24.38 9.80
C ALA A 174 -15.69 25.91 9.90
N ASN A 175 -14.63 26.57 10.36
CA ASN A 175 -14.58 28.01 10.34
C ASN A 175 -14.46 28.53 8.91
N VAL A 176 -15.26 29.54 8.58
CA VAL A 176 -15.33 30.16 7.26
C VAL A 176 -15.15 31.66 7.38
N GLN A 177 -14.34 32.23 6.49
CA GLN A 177 -14.05 33.65 6.42
C GLN A 177 -13.93 34.09 4.96
N LEU A 178 -14.27 35.33 4.66
CA LEU A 178 -13.99 35.91 3.35
C LEU A 178 -12.58 36.52 3.36
N ALA A 179 -11.78 36.11 2.38
CA ALA A 179 -10.49 36.72 2.12
C ALA A 179 -10.66 38.12 1.50
N PRO A 180 -9.62 38.97 1.56
CA PRO A 180 -9.63 40.29 0.91
C PRO A 180 -9.85 40.24 -0.61
N ASP A 181 -9.56 39.12 -1.25
CA ASP A 181 -9.78 38.88 -2.68
C ASP A 181 -11.19 38.35 -3.01
N GLY A 182 -12.08 38.25 -2.01
CA GLY A 182 -13.47 37.79 -2.16
C GLY A 182 -13.65 36.27 -2.15
N GLN A 183 -12.57 35.49 -2.01
CA GLN A 183 -12.68 34.03 -1.92
C GLN A 183 -13.02 33.57 -0.50
N ILE A 184 -13.69 32.42 -0.39
CA ILE A 184 -13.95 31.77 0.88
C ILE A 184 -12.69 31.04 1.35
N ILE A 185 -12.21 31.41 2.52
CA ILE A 185 -11.22 30.68 3.29
C ILE A 185 -11.96 29.75 4.25
N VAL A 186 -11.57 28.48 4.24
CA VAL A 186 -12.02 27.46 5.19
C VAL A 186 -10.85 27.10 6.09
N ASP A 187 -11.10 27.07 7.40
CA ASP A 187 -10.18 26.56 8.40
C ASP A 187 -10.80 25.34 9.10
N THR A 188 -10.24 24.16 8.80
CA THR A 188 -10.64 22.88 9.38
C THR A 188 -10.00 22.60 10.74
N SER A 189 -9.03 23.41 11.17
CA SER A 189 -8.46 23.31 12.52
C SER A 189 -9.39 23.86 13.60
N ARG A 190 -10.28 24.79 13.22
CA ARG A 190 -11.32 25.34 14.09
C ARG A 190 -12.70 24.81 13.68
N LEU A 191 -13.19 23.84 14.46
CA LEU A 191 -14.48 23.22 14.26
C LEU A 191 -15.50 23.69 15.30
N TYR A 192 -16.69 24.04 14.84
CA TYR A 192 -17.86 24.32 15.67
C TYR A 192 -18.64 23.03 15.87
N GLN A 193 -18.81 22.65 17.13
CA GLN A 193 -19.44 21.40 17.52
C GLN A 193 -20.80 21.67 18.16
N TRP A 194 -21.64 20.63 18.21
CA TRP A 194 -22.88 20.67 18.98
C TRP A 194 -22.96 19.42 19.87
N PRO A 195 -22.34 19.42 21.05
CA PRO A 195 -22.41 18.30 21.98
C PRO A 195 -23.84 18.05 22.48
N LYS A 196 -24.17 16.79 22.77
CA LYS A 196 -25.49 16.42 23.28
C LYS A 196 -25.76 17.12 24.63
N GLY A 197 -26.86 17.87 24.71
CA GLY A 197 -27.26 18.60 25.92
C GLY A 197 -26.57 19.95 26.11
N GLN A 198 -25.75 20.40 25.16
CA GLN A 198 -25.15 21.73 25.14
C GLN A 198 -25.77 22.61 24.03
N PRO A 199 -25.67 23.95 24.13
CA PRO A 199 -26.09 24.84 23.06
C PRO A 199 -25.31 24.58 21.77
N SER A 200 -25.93 24.90 20.64
CA SER A 200 -25.28 24.79 19.33
C SER A 200 -24.31 25.96 19.12
N HIS A 201 -23.15 25.67 18.55
CA HIS A 201 -22.17 26.67 18.12
C HIS A 201 -22.30 27.01 16.62
N PHE A 202 -23.39 26.59 15.98
CA PHE A 202 -23.63 26.76 14.54
C PHE A 202 -24.14 28.16 14.16
N SER A 203 -24.45 28.97 15.16
CA SER A 203 -24.81 30.38 15.01
C SER A 203 -23.67 31.32 15.42
N ASP A 204 -22.53 30.77 15.84
CA ASP A 204 -21.40 31.57 16.28
C ASP A 204 -20.73 32.26 15.07
N PRO A 205 -20.13 33.45 15.26
CA PRO A 205 -19.41 34.14 14.21
C PRO A 205 -18.33 33.25 13.58
N GLY A 206 -18.35 33.14 12.25
CA GLY A 206 -17.42 32.33 11.47
C GLY A 206 -17.82 30.87 11.32
N SER A 207 -18.95 30.41 11.88
CA SER A 207 -19.51 29.07 11.56
C SER A 207 -20.27 29.04 10.23
N TYR A 208 -20.62 30.22 9.71
CA TYR A 208 -21.24 30.46 8.41
C TYR A 208 -20.84 31.85 7.87
N LEU A 209 -21.02 32.05 6.58
CA LEU A 209 -20.96 33.34 5.89
C LEU A 209 -22.39 33.77 5.51
N PRO A 210 -22.84 34.97 5.88
CA PRO A 210 -24.10 35.50 5.38
C PRO A 210 -23.99 35.79 3.87
N VAL A 211 -25.07 35.54 3.13
CA VAL A 211 -25.18 35.78 1.67
C VAL A 211 -26.12 36.95 1.39
#